data_AF-A0A0K0ERU9-F1
#
_entry.id   AF-A0A0K0ERU9-F1
#
_cell.length_a   1.000
_cell.length_b   1.000
_cell.length_c   1.000
_cell.angle_alpha   90.00
_cell.angle_beta   90.00
_cell.angle_gamma   90.00
#
_symmetry.space_group_name_H-M   'P 1'
#
loop_
_entity.id
_entity.type
_entity.pdbx_description
1 polymer ?
#
loop_
_entity_poly.entity_id
_entity_poly.type
_entity_poly.pdbx_seq_one_letter_code
_entity_poly.pdbx_strand_id
1 'polypeptide(L)'
;MNSIVGDFKPKLHNVIVEQFIDSDKKIMMRSKFYYRKFNIEESLNKLFIFILETDQENDVEHYFKNYDTNNLHTFTIITVNETNIFKILNKVFSYGTKVKHLIIDINKCPTFIEFYEFLSKLTSIENISMINLCFLNDKIPTNMLLPIYKSLKKLTIRECQCTHFVNKKMLYNVINDNKQLYEININSYGISFEIDIIKFLKKKQMFHNYKSFDQCDERIITINFEYTENLSPLWNFNLLFFGWIYHHNCILSNYNYIQCTALKKCKKCNKIKKIQVGYRKIEKSTSICNGNF
;
A
#
# COMPACT_ATOMS: atom_id res chain seq x y z
N MET A 1 7.13 37.33 32.59
CA MET A 1 6.41 37.55 31.31
C MET A 1 7.42 37.42 30.20
N ASN A 2 7.37 36.32 29.45
CA ASN A 2 7.95 36.18 28.11
C ASN A 2 6.95 35.33 27.33
N SER A 3 5.92 36.01 26.82
CA SER A 3 5.04 35.47 25.79
C SER A 3 5.73 35.58 24.43
N ILE A 4 5.25 34.77 23.49
CA ILE A 4 5.62 34.65 22.07
C ILE A 4 6.64 33.54 21.77
N VAL A 5 6.14 32.31 21.65
CA VAL A 5 6.24 31.52 20.41
C VAL A 5 4.89 30.82 20.26
N GLY A 6 4.17 31.04 19.16
CA GLY A 6 2.89 30.34 18.91
C GLY A 6 3.07 28.82 18.96
N ASP A 7 1.97 28.07 19.15
CA ASP A 7 1.90 26.60 19.29
C ASP A 7 2.57 25.81 18.15
N PHE A 8 3.90 25.89 18.06
CA PHE A 8 4.69 25.27 17.01
C PHE A 8 5.04 23.86 17.46
N LYS A 9 4.13 22.92 17.18
CA LYS A 9 4.39 21.50 17.41
C LYS A 9 5.58 21.04 16.55
N PRO A 10 6.56 20.32 17.10
CA PRO A 10 7.66 19.79 16.29
C PRO A 10 7.12 18.86 15.19
N LYS A 11 7.71 18.94 14.00
CA LYS A 11 7.28 18.13 12.84
C LYS A 11 7.83 16.71 12.94
N LEU A 12 6.93 15.73 12.95
CA LEU A 12 7.33 14.33 12.81
C LEU A 12 7.69 14.05 11.36
N HIS A 13 8.84 13.40 11.17
CA HIS A 13 9.30 12.97 9.87
C HIS A 13 8.91 11.52 9.61
N ASN A 14 9.27 10.62 10.53
CA ASN A 14 8.89 9.22 10.44
C ASN A 14 8.22 8.78 11.74
N VAL A 15 7.28 7.86 11.64
CA VAL A 15 6.61 7.23 12.79
C VAL A 15 6.51 5.74 12.55
N ILE A 16 6.80 4.95 13.57
CA ILE A 16 6.52 3.52 13.62
C ILE A 16 5.64 3.29 14.83
N VAL A 17 4.48 2.67 14.66
CA VAL A 17 3.63 2.21 15.78
C VAL A 17 3.43 0.72 15.64
N GLU A 18 3.72 0.01 16.70
CA GLU A 18 3.55 -1.43 16.84
C GLU A 18 2.63 -1.69 18.03
N GLN A 19 1.61 -2.54 17.85
CA GLN A 19 0.80 -3.04 18.96
C GLN A 19 0.85 -4.57 18.97
N PHE A 20 1.11 -5.14 20.15
CA PHE A 20 1.35 -6.57 20.36
C PHE A 20 0.84 -7.02 21.73
N ILE A 21 0.78 -8.33 21.96
CA ILE A 21 0.46 -8.92 23.26
C ILE A 21 1.76 -9.39 23.89
N ASP A 22 2.05 -8.96 25.12
CA ASP A 22 3.26 -9.35 25.85
C ASP A 22 3.14 -10.73 26.53
N SER A 23 4.16 -11.12 27.29
CA SER A 23 4.18 -12.38 28.05
C SER A 23 3.08 -12.47 29.11
N ASP A 24 2.64 -11.32 29.65
CA ASP A 24 1.62 -11.22 30.68
C ASP A 24 0.20 -11.10 30.11
N LYS A 25 0.07 -11.29 28.79
CA LYS A 25 -1.18 -11.14 28.01
C LYS A 25 -1.74 -9.72 28.03
N LYS A 26 -0.90 -8.71 28.27
CA LYS A 26 -1.27 -7.30 28.17
C LYS A 26 -1.08 -6.81 26.75
N ILE A 27 -1.97 -5.93 26.31
CA ILE A 27 -1.82 -5.22 25.05
C ILE A 27 -0.80 -4.11 25.26
N MET A 28 0.36 -4.26 24.62
CA MET A 28 1.46 -3.31 24.64
C MET A 28 1.52 -2.54 23.33
N MET A 29 1.94 -1.29 23.42
CA MET A 29 2.18 -0.45 22.27
C MET A 29 3.60 0.12 22.31
N ARG A 30 4.32 -0.08 21.23
CA ARG A 30 5.66 0.47 21.02
C ARG A 30 5.63 1.46 19.88
N SER A 31 6.03 2.70 20.14
CA SER A 31 6.09 3.76 19.15
C SER A 31 7.49 4.32 19.02
N LYS A 32 7.96 4.53 17.79
CA LYS A 32 9.22 5.20 17.47
C LYS A 32 8.95 6.45 16.66
N PHE A 33 9.28 7.60 17.21
CA PHE A 33 9.05 8.91 16.62
C PHE A 33 10.38 9.51 16.17
N TYR A 34 10.45 9.89 14.90
CA TYR A 34 11.62 10.52 14.32
C TYR A 34 11.27 11.95 13.94
N TYR A 35 11.92 12.92 14.55
CA TYR A 35 11.71 14.34 14.23
C TYR A 35 13.04 15.03 13.94
N ARG A 36 12.99 16.07 13.11
CA ARG A 36 14.15 16.91 12.80
C ARG A 36 14.03 18.20 13.57
N LYS A 37 15.09 18.57 14.28
CA LYS A 37 15.22 19.89 14.92
C LYS A 37 16.46 20.57 14.35
N PHE A 38 16.27 21.80 13.89
CA PHE A 38 17.37 22.66 13.47
C PHE A 38 18.10 23.13 14.72
N ASN A 39 19.40 22.83 14.83
CA ASN A 39 20.25 23.40 15.86
C ASN A 39 20.91 24.67 15.32
N ILE A 40 20.56 25.82 15.89
CA ILE A 40 21.08 27.13 15.48
C ILE A 40 22.59 27.22 15.73
N GLU A 41 23.07 26.66 16.84
CA GLU A 41 24.48 26.76 17.24
C GLU A 41 25.42 25.97 16.33
N GLU A 42 24.96 24.81 15.85
CA GLU A 42 25.77 23.94 15.00
C GLU A 42 25.45 24.10 13.51
N SER A 43 24.44 24.88 13.13
CA SER A 43 23.92 24.96 11.76
C SER A 43 23.59 23.59 11.15
N LEU A 44 23.24 22.60 11.98
CA LEU A 44 22.97 21.22 11.59
C LEU A 44 21.52 20.82 11.85
N ASN A 45 20.95 20.06 10.93
CA ASN A 45 19.68 19.37 11.13
C ASN A 45 19.94 18.02 11.82
N LYS A 46 19.66 17.95 13.13
CA LYS A 46 19.77 16.69 13.89
C LYS A 46 18.46 15.90 13.81
N LEU A 47 18.59 14.59 13.64
CA LEU A 47 17.49 13.63 13.75
C LEU A 47 17.42 13.13 15.19
N PHE A 48 16.26 13.30 15.82
CA PHE A 48 16.00 12.79 17.15
C PHE A 48 15.07 11.59 17.06
N ILE A 49 15.29 10.63 17.95
CA ILE A 49 14.49 9.42 18.07
C ILE A 49 13.91 9.40 19.49
N PHE A 50 12.60 9.28 19.58
CA PHE A 50 11.91 9.03 20.84
C PHE A 50 11.21 7.67 20.75
N ILE A 51 11.42 6.84 21.78
CA ILE A 51 10.83 5.50 21.87
C ILE A 51 9.89 5.51 23.07
N LEU A 52 8.65 5.13 22.83
CA LEU A 52 7.63 4.95 23.85
C LEU A 52 7.21 3.49 23.86
N GLU A 53 7.16 2.89 25.04
CA GLU A 53 6.59 1.56 25.27
C GLU A 53 5.63 1.69 26.45
N THR A 54 4.34 1.37 26.24
CA THR A 54 3.27 1.60 27.22
C THR A 54 2.11 0.64 26.99
N ASP A 55 1.40 0.27 28.06
CA ASP A 55 0.11 -0.42 28.03
C ASP A 55 -1.08 0.57 28.09
N GLN A 56 -0.81 1.87 28.19
CA GLN A 56 -1.83 2.92 28.28
C GLN A 56 -2.07 3.59 26.92
N GLU A 57 -3.28 3.46 26.37
CA GLU A 57 -3.66 4.12 25.11
C GLU A 57 -3.49 5.65 25.16
N ASN A 58 -3.81 6.24 26.33
CA ASN A 58 -3.77 7.69 26.53
C ASN A 58 -2.37 8.29 26.39
N ASP A 59 -1.32 7.51 26.68
CA ASP A 59 0.05 7.97 26.51
C ASP A 59 0.33 8.24 25.04
N VAL A 60 -0.02 7.28 24.16
CA VAL A 60 0.21 7.45 22.72
C VAL A 60 -0.61 8.60 22.16
N GLU A 61 -1.88 8.72 22.57
CA GLU A 61 -2.68 9.90 22.20
C GLU A 61 -2.02 11.21 22.63
N HIS A 62 -1.51 11.27 23.87
CA HIS A 62 -0.82 12.44 24.40
C HIS A 62 0.44 12.77 23.58
N TYR A 63 1.26 11.77 23.26
CA TYR A 63 2.47 11.99 22.48
C TYR A 63 2.16 12.53 21.10
N PHE A 64 1.28 11.88 20.34
CA PHE A 64 0.94 12.37 19.01
C PHE A 64 0.29 13.78 19.04
N LYS A 65 -0.50 14.09 20.07
CA LYS A 65 -1.07 15.44 20.25
C LYS A 65 0.00 16.52 20.41
N ASN A 66 1.21 16.19 20.88
CA ASN A 66 2.31 17.15 21.05
C ASN A 66 3.16 17.37 19.79
N TYR A 67 2.90 16.66 18.69
CA TYR A 67 3.64 16.78 17.44
C TYR A 67 2.75 17.17 16.25
N ASP A 68 3.35 17.77 15.23
CA ASP A 68 2.68 17.98 13.94
C ASP A 68 2.76 16.69 13.11
N THR A 69 1.61 16.03 12.94
CA THR A 69 1.42 14.79 12.20
C THR A 69 0.88 15.00 10.79
N ASN A 70 0.63 16.25 10.36
CA ASN A 70 -0.08 16.53 9.11
C ASN A 70 0.71 16.11 7.86
N ASN A 71 2.04 16.03 7.95
CA ASN A 71 2.92 15.69 6.83
C ASN A 71 4.02 14.72 7.29
N LEU A 72 3.78 13.43 7.13
CA LEU A 72 4.77 12.39 7.42
C LEU A 72 5.49 11.95 6.14
N HIS A 73 6.80 11.70 6.26
CA HIS A 73 7.55 11.06 5.20
C HIS A 73 7.25 9.56 5.19
N THR A 74 7.44 8.88 6.32
CA THR A 74 7.11 7.46 6.45
C THR A 74 6.24 7.22 7.67
N PHE A 75 5.16 6.46 7.49
CA PHE A 75 4.37 5.95 8.60
C PHE A 75 4.25 4.44 8.48
N THR A 76 4.73 3.74 9.49
CA THR A 76 4.68 2.28 9.61
C THR A 76 3.75 1.89 10.76
N ILE A 77 2.82 0.98 10.47
CA ILE A 77 1.88 0.40 11.43
C ILE A 77 2.10 -1.11 11.43
N ILE A 78 2.33 -1.69 12.59
CA ILE A 78 2.54 -3.13 12.77
C ILE A 78 1.55 -3.62 13.83
N THR A 79 0.79 -4.65 13.52
CA THR A 79 -0.10 -5.30 14.49
C THR A 79 0.20 -6.77 14.59
N VAL A 80 0.28 -7.26 15.82
CA VAL A 80 0.42 -8.69 16.11
C VAL A 80 -0.69 -9.09 17.06
N ASN A 81 -1.54 -10.02 16.62
CA ASN A 81 -2.76 -10.45 17.32
C ASN A 81 -3.84 -9.36 17.42
N GLU A 82 -4.95 -9.72 18.08
CA GLU A 82 -6.10 -8.83 18.26
C GLU A 82 -5.68 -7.51 18.91
N THR A 83 -5.94 -6.43 18.18
CA THR A 83 -5.39 -5.10 18.41
C THR A 83 -6.48 -4.07 18.14
N ASN A 84 -6.37 -2.92 18.79
CA ASN A 84 -7.28 -1.77 18.62
C ASN A 84 -6.54 -0.52 18.13
N ILE A 85 -5.33 -0.69 17.59
CA ILE A 85 -4.46 0.39 17.13
C ILE A 85 -5.18 1.40 16.23
N PHE A 86 -6.05 0.95 15.31
CA PHE A 86 -6.73 1.85 14.38
C PHE A 86 -7.75 2.75 15.09
N LYS A 87 -8.35 2.28 16.19
CA LYS A 87 -9.20 3.12 17.06
C LYS A 87 -8.38 4.26 17.68
N ILE A 88 -7.16 3.97 18.14
CA ILE A 88 -6.25 4.97 18.72
C ILE A 88 -5.81 5.95 17.63
N LEU A 89 -5.34 5.44 16.49
CA LEU A 89 -4.90 6.27 15.36
C LEU A 89 -6.03 7.15 14.83
N ASN A 90 -7.28 6.67 14.85
CA ASN A 90 -8.44 7.45 14.44
C ASN A 90 -8.73 8.66 15.34
N LYS A 91 -8.40 8.60 16.63
CA LYS A 91 -8.53 9.76 17.54
C LYS A 91 -7.43 10.79 17.34
N VAL A 92 -6.28 10.33 16.87
CA VAL A 92 -5.04 11.10 16.80
C VAL A 92 -4.86 11.80 15.46
N PHE A 93 -5.16 11.11 14.36
CA PHE A 93 -4.99 11.64 13.02
C PHE A 93 -6.24 12.39 12.58
N SER A 94 -6.03 13.56 12.00
CA SER A 94 -7.08 14.37 11.39
C SER A 94 -7.23 14.05 9.90
N TYR A 95 -8.43 14.32 9.36
CA TYR A 95 -8.65 14.36 7.92
C TYR A 95 -7.72 15.39 7.27
N GLY A 96 -7.12 15.03 6.14
CA GLY A 96 -6.16 15.90 5.45
C GLY A 96 -4.70 15.50 5.66
N THR A 97 -4.43 14.53 6.52
CA THR A 97 -3.07 14.01 6.76
C THR A 97 -2.43 13.54 5.44
N LYS A 98 -1.15 13.88 5.24
CA LYS A 98 -0.35 13.47 4.10
C LYS A 98 0.78 12.56 4.57
N VAL A 99 0.95 11.43 3.90
CA VAL A 99 1.96 10.43 4.24
C VAL A 99 2.66 10.00 2.95
N LYS A 100 3.94 10.28 2.76
CA LYS A 100 4.60 9.89 1.49
C LYS A 100 4.69 8.37 1.32
N HIS A 101 5.10 7.66 2.37
CA HIS A 101 5.26 6.21 2.40
C HIS A 101 4.45 5.61 3.56
N LEU A 102 3.42 4.82 3.24
CA LEU A 102 2.60 4.12 4.21
C LEU A 102 2.93 2.63 4.17
N ILE A 103 3.33 2.08 5.31
CA ILE A 103 3.61 0.65 5.48
C ILE A 103 2.66 0.13 6.56
N ILE A 104 1.91 -0.91 6.26
CA ILE A 104 0.97 -1.53 7.19
C ILE A 104 1.24 -3.04 7.17
N ASP A 105 1.58 -3.62 8.30
CA ASP A 105 1.75 -5.06 8.49
C ASP A 105 0.72 -5.54 9.52
N ILE A 106 -0.32 -6.26 9.05
CA ILE A 106 -1.46 -6.64 9.90
C ILE A 106 -1.48 -8.15 10.11
N ASN A 107 -0.73 -8.63 11.10
CA ASN A 107 -0.79 -10.03 11.49
C ASN A 107 -1.90 -10.26 12.53
N LYS A 108 -3.12 -10.52 12.02
CA LYS A 108 -4.38 -10.77 12.74
C LYS A 108 -4.96 -9.52 13.43
N CYS A 109 -5.93 -8.84 12.84
CA CYS A 109 -6.59 -7.69 13.46
C CYS A 109 -8.08 -7.64 13.08
N PRO A 110 -9.02 -7.85 14.00
CA PRO A 110 -10.45 -7.89 13.68
C PRO A 110 -11.09 -6.48 13.71
N THR A 111 -10.45 -5.48 13.09
CA THR A 111 -10.92 -4.07 13.11
C THR A 111 -10.91 -3.43 11.72
N PHE A 112 -11.54 -4.10 10.75
CA PHE A 112 -11.53 -3.63 9.36
C PHE A 112 -12.18 -2.24 9.20
N ILE A 113 -13.27 -1.96 9.93
CA ILE A 113 -13.99 -0.68 9.84
C ILE A 113 -13.07 0.47 10.29
N GLU A 114 -12.44 0.33 11.46
CA GLU A 114 -11.53 1.34 12.00
C GLU A 114 -10.29 1.50 11.11
N PHE A 115 -9.76 0.40 10.57
CA PHE A 115 -8.69 0.44 9.57
C PHE A 115 -9.08 1.29 8.36
N TYR A 116 -10.28 1.06 7.82
CA TYR A 116 -10.74 1.80 6.65
C TYR A 116 -11.03 3.27 6.96
N GLU A 117 -11.62 3.57 8.11
CA GLU A 117 -11.80 4.94 8.59
C GLU A 117 -10.44 5.66 8.69
N PHE A 118 -9.42 5.00 9.22
CA PHE A 118 -8.08 5.54 9.32
C PHE A 118 -7.50 5.85 7.93
N LEU A 119 -7.59 4.92 6.98
CA LEU A 119 -7.16 5.16 5.60
C LEU A 119 -7.85 6.38 4.98
N SER A 120 -9.15 6.59 5.27
CA SER A 120 -9.92 7.70 4.72
C SER A 120 -9.47 9.09 5.19
N LYS A 121 -8.74 9.17 6.31
CA LYS A 121 -8.17 10.43 6.83
C LYS A 121 -6.96 10.89 6.04
N LEU A 122 -6.31 9.97 5.32
CA LEU A 122 -5.12 10.24 4.51
C LEU A 122 -5.55 10.80 3.15
N THR A 123 -5.01 11.95 2.74
CA THR A 123 -5.42 12.60 1.46
C THR A 123 -4.34 12.52 0.38
N SER A 124 -3.10 12.23 0.76
CA SER A 124 -1.99 12.09 -0.18
C SER A 124 -1.07 10.99 0.32
N ILE A 125 -0.90 9.98 -0.55
CA ILE A 125 0.06 8.90 -0.38
C ILE A 125 0.79 8.67 -1.70
N GLU A 126 2.10 8.51 -1.67
CA GLU A 126 2.87 8.15 -2.88
C GLU A 126 3.06 6.65 -2.98
N ASN A 127 3.34 5.97 -1.86
CA ASN A 127 3.61 4.54 -1.84
C ASN A 127 2.85 3.88 -0.69
N ILE A 128 2.08 2.85 -1.03
CA ILE A 128 1.34 2.02 -0.06
C ILE A 128 1.95 0.62 -0.10
N SER A 129 2.28 0.08 1.06
CA SER A 129 2.66 -1.32 1.23
C SER A 129 1.87 -1.93 2.38
N MET A 130 0.82 -2.67 2.05
CA MET A 130 0.04 -3.48 2.99
C MET A 130 0.52 -4.93 2.91
N ILE A 131 1.10 -5.45 3.98
CA ILE A 131 1.72 -6.77 4.04
C ILE A 131 0.98 -7.60 5.09
N ASN A 132 0.90 -8.90 4.85
CA ASN A 132 0.24 -9.88 5.71
C ASN A 132 -1.20 -9.53 6.08
N LEU A 133 -1.90 -8.72 5.29
CA LEU A 133 -3.19 -8.12 5.63
C LEU A 133 -4.20 -9.20 6.06
N CYS A 134 -4.46 -9.27 7.38
CA CYS A 134 -5.25 -10.36 7.96
C CYS A 134 -6.30 -9.89 8.96
N PHE A 135 -7.56 -9.87 8.53
CA PHE A 135 -8.70 -9.38 9.33
C PHE A 135 -9.50 -10.49 10.05
N LEU A 136 -8.92 -11.68 10.29
CA LEU A 136 -9.54 -12.76 11.08
C LEU A 136 -11.00 -13.12 10.68
N ASN A 137 -11.29 -13.17 9.38
CA ASN A 137 -12.64 -13.40 8.81
C ASN A 137 -13.66 -12.27 8.99
N ASP A 138 -13.24 -11.05 9.36
CA ASP A 138 -14.13 -9.90 9.37
C ASP A 138 -14.78 -9.69 7.98
N LYS A 139 -16.04 -9.24 7.96
CA LYS A 139 -16.83 -9.13 6.73
C LYS A 139 -16.41 -7.90 5.93
N ILE A 140 -15.51 -8.09 4.98
CA ILE A 140 -15.10 -7.03 4.05
C ILE A 140 -16.14 -6.88 2.93
N PRO A 141 -16.67 -5.67 2.68
CA PRO A 141 -17.57 -5.44 1.56
C PRO A 141 -16.92 -5.74 0.21
N THR A 142 -17.57 -6.56 -0.61
CA THR A 142 -17.02 -7.03 -1.90
C THR A 142 -16.84 -5.92 -2.96
N ASN A 143 -17.50 -4.78 -2.76
CA ASN A 143 -17.46 -3.61 -3.64
C ASN A 143 -16.69 -2.42 -3.04
N MET A 144 -15.95 -2.66 -1.95
CA MET A 144 -15.14 -1.65 -1.27
C MET A 144 -14.11 -1.02 -2.23
N LEU A 145 -13.89 0.28 -2.05
CA LEU A 145 -12.89 1.05 -2.77
C LEU A 145 -11.79 1.50 -1.81
N LEU A 146 -10.56 1.62 -2.30
CA LEU A 146 -9.55 2.39 -1.58
C LEU A 146 -9.89 3.89 -1.67
N PRO A 147 -9.56 4.70 -0.66
CA PRO A 147 -9.60 6.15 -0.78
C PRO A 147 -8.72 6.61 -1.95
N ILE A 148 -9.09 7.74 -2.57
CA ILE A 148 -8.41 8.23 -3.77
C ILE A 148 -7.17 9.04 -3.36
N TYR A 149 -5.98 8.53 -3.69
CA TYR A 149 -4.71 9.18 -3.40
C TYR A 149 -4.03 9.67 -4.69
N LYS A 150 -4.40 10.83 -5.24
CA LYS A 150 -3.94 11.31 -6.57
C LYS A 150 -2.41 11.25 -6.82
N SER A 151 -1.61 11.26 -5.76
CA SER A 151 -0.14 11.15 -5.77
C SER A 151 0.40 9.71 -5.81
N LEU A 152 -0.47 8.69 -5.83
CA LEU A 152 -0.07 7.29 -5.71
C LEU A 152 0.76 6.84 -6.91
N LYS A 153 1.93 6.30 -6.61
CA LYS A 153 2.95 5.83 -7.56
C LYS A 153 3.12 4.31 -7.49
N LYS A 154 3.05 3.75 -6.28
CA LYS A 154 3.18 2.32 -6.01
C LYS A 154 2.11 1.81 -5.05
N LEU A 155 1.54 0.66 -5.37
CA LEU A 155 0.64 -0.07 -4.49
C LEU A 155 1.11 -1.51 -4.33
N THR A 156 1.39 -1.92 -3.10
CA THR A 156 1.63 -3.31 -2.73
C THR A 156 0.57 -3.75 -1.74
N ILE A 157 -0.13 -4.85 -2.03
CA ILE A 157 -1.07 -5.51 -1.11
C ILE A 157 -0.77 -7.01 -1.10
N ARG A 158 -0.46 -7.56 0.06
CA ARG A 158 -0.36 -9.00 0.30
C ARG A 158 -1.30 -9.38 1.42
N GLU A 159 -2.27 -10.21 1.11
CA GLU A 159 -3.30 -10.67 2.03
C GLU A 159 -2.93 -12.01 2.67
N CYS A 160 -3.48 -12.30 3.85
CA CYS A 160 -3.51 -13.67 4.35
C CYS A 160 -4.65 -14.47 3.68
N GLN A 161 -4.66 -15.79 3.85
CA GLN A 161 -5.61 -16.69 3.16
C GLN A 161 -7.08 -16.45 3.52
N CYS A 162 -7.34 -15.94 4.73
CA CYS A 162 -8.68 -15.67 5.26
C CYS A 162 -9.12 -14.21 5.06
N THR A 163 -8.40 -13.44 4.25
CA THR A 163 -8.75 -12.05 3.92
C THR A 163 -8.96 -11.90 2.42
N HIS A 164 -10.05 -11.22 2.05
CA HIS A 164 -10.43 -10.94 0.67
C HIS A 164 -10.71 -9.44 0.52
N PHE A 165 -9.70 -8.63 0.80
CA PHE A 165 -9.77 -7.17 0.78
C PHE A 165 -9.72 -6.60 -0.64
N VAL A 166 -8.86 -7.16 -1.48
CA VAL A 166 -8.67 -6.79 -2.88
C VAL A 166 -9.83 -7.31 -3.70
N ASN A 167 -10.43 -6.40 -4.47
CA ASN A 167 -11.45 -6.73 -5.46
C ASN A 167 -11.18 -6.00 -6.78
N LYS A 168 -11.82 -6.46 -7.86
CA LYS A 168 -11.63 -5.92 -9.22
C LYS A 168 -11.97 -4.44 -9.32
N LYS A 169 -13.06 -4.01 -8.66
CA LYS A 169 -13.54 -2.62 -8.69
C LYS A 169 -12.53 -1.68 -8.03
N MET A 170 -11.96 -2.07 -6.90
CA MET A 170 -10.88 -1.35 -6.22
C MET A 170 -9.68 -1.14 -7.15
N LEU A 171 -9.17 -2.21 -7.78
CA LEU A 171 -8.00 -2.13 -8.66
C LEU A 171 -8.26 -1.25 -9.89
N TYR A 172 -9.44 -1.34 -10.49
CA TYR A 172 -9.81 -0.49 -11.63
C TYR A 172 -9.84 0.99 -11.24
N ASN A 173 -10.40 1.32 -10.07
CA ASN A 173 -10.42 2.70 -9.58
C ASN A 173 -9.02 3.21 -9.26
N VAL A 174 -8.19 2.39 -8.60
CA VAL A 174 -6.77 2.72 -8.36
C VAL A 174 -6.05 3.05 -9.67
N ILE A 175 -6.22 2.24 -10.72
CA ILE A 175 -5.59 2.49 -12.02
C ILE A 175 -6.19 3.72 -12.72
N ASN A 176 -7.47 4.02 -12.51
CA ASN A 176 -8.18 5.16 -13.11
C ASN A 176 -7.81 6.49 -12.51
N ASP A 177 -7.78 6.56 -11.19
CA ASP A 177 -7.73 7.83 -10.48
C ASP A 177 -6.29 8.31 -10.24
N ASN A 178 -5.29 7.44 -10.45
CA ASN A 178 -3.88 7.72 -10.13
C ASN A 178 -3.00 7.77 -11.38
N LYS A 179 -2.89 8.95 -12.00
CA LYS A 179 -2.10 9.17 -13.24
C LYS A 179 -0.58 8.93 -13.07
N GLN A 180 -0.07 8.92 -11.85
CA GLN A 180 1.35 8.69 -11.56
C GLN A 180 1.68 7.24 -11.20
N LEU A 181 0.66 6.37 -11.11
CA LEU A 181 0.82 4.96 -10.77
C LEU A 181 1.60 4.24 -11.86
N TYR A 182 2.71 3.60 -11.47
CA TYR A 182 3.55 2.80 -12.38
C TYR A 182 3.82 1.39 -11.86
N GLU A 183 3.50 1.08 -10.60
CA GLU A 183 3.74 -0.24 -10.02
C GLU A 183 2.57 -0.71 -9.14
N ILE A 184 2.13 -1.94 -9.38
CA ILE A 184 1.10 -2.64 -8.61
C ILE A 184 1.64 -4.03 -8.29
N ASN A 185 1.69 -4.40 -7.02
CA ASN A 185 2.04 -5.72 -6.56
C ASN A 185 0.89 -6.26 -5.71
N ILE A 186 0.23 -7.31 -6.17
CA ILE A 186 -0.92 -7.88 -5.47
C ILE A 186 -0.69 -9.37 -5.30
N ASN A 187 -0.74 -9.82 -4.06
CA ASN A 187 -0.92 -11.21 -3.69
C ASN A 187 -2.23 -11.34 -2.90
N SER A 188 -3.24 -11.93 -3.54
CA SER A 188 -4.55 -12.19 -2.97
C SER A 188 -4.94 -13.64 -3.24
N TYR A 189 -5.46 -14.32 -2.23
CA TYR A 189 -5.91 -15.72 -2.34
C TYR A 189 -7.34 -15.86 -2.87
N GLY A 190 -8.12 -14.76 -2.89
CA GLY A 190 -9.56 -14.82 -3.08
C GLY A 190 -10.06 -14.81 -4.53
N ILE A 191 -9.25 -14.37 -5.50
CA ILE A 191 -9.73 -14.10 -6.87
C ILE A 191 -8.60 -14.27 -7.89
N SER A 192 -8.87 -14.94 -9.01
CA SER A 192 -8.06 -14.85 -10.23
C SER A 192 -8.29 -13.49 -10.93
N PHE A 193 -7.72 -12.42 -10.39
CA PHE A 193 -7.89 -11.06 -10.94
C PHE A 193 -6.88 -10.73 -12.04
N GLU A 194 -5.87 -11.57 -12.28
CA GLU A 194 -4.75 -11.33 -13.19
C GLU A 194 -5.23 -11.17 -14.64
N ILE A 195 -6.14 -12.05 -15.08
CA ILE A 195 -6.72 -11.96 -16.44
C ILE A 195 -7.52 -10.67 -16.60
N ASP A 196 -8.29 -10.31 -15.59
CA ASP A 196 -9.21 -9.16 -15.65
C ASP A 196 -8.46 -7.83 -15.59
N ILE A 197 -7.45 -7.72 -14.72
CA ILE A 197 -6.61 -6.52 -14.65
C ILE A 197 -5.82 -6.31 -15.94
N ILE A 198 -5.30 -7.38 -16.56
CA ILE A 198 -4.59 -7.29 -17.83
C ILE A 198 -5.55 -6.92 -18.97
N LYS A 199 -6.75 -7.53 -19.04
CA LYS A 199 -7.79 -7.13 -20.00
C LYS A 199 -8.15 -5.65 -19.84
N PHE A 200 -8.29 -5.19 -18.61
CA PHE A 200 -8.59 -3.80 -18.30
C PHE A 200 -7.47 -2.85 -18.76
N LEU A 201 -6.21 -3.15 -18.45
CA LEU A 201 -5.07 -2.36 -18.90
C LEU A 201 -4.97 -2.28 -20.43
N LYS A 202 -5.16 -3.41 -21.12
CA LYS A 202 -5.18 -3.46 -22.59
C LYS A 202 -6.27 -2.54 -23.16
N LYS A 203 -7.50 -2.65 -22.63
CA LYS A 203 -8.62 -1.80 -23.05
C LYS A 203 -8.30 -0.33 -22.81
N LYS A 204 -7.74 0.00 -21.65
CA LYS A 204 -7.41 1.36 -21.25
C LYS A 204 -6.33 2.00 -22.13
N GLN A 205 -5.22 1.30 -22.38
CA GLN A 205 -4.14 1.80 -23.25
C GLN A 205 -4.56 1.98 -24.72
N MET A 206 -5.60 1.26 -25.15
CA MET A 206 -6.14 1.31 -26.51
C MET A 206 -7.41 2.17 -26.62
N PHE A 207 -7.91 2.73 -25.52
CA PHE A 207 -9.10 3.57 -25.55
C PHE A 207 -8.76 4.94 -26.11
N HIS A 208 -9.63 5.47 -26.98
CA HIS A 208 -9.53 6.81 -27.52
C HIS A 208 -10.82 7.55 -27.22
N ASN A 209 -10.71 8.67 -26.50
CA ASN A 209 -11.83 9.56 -26.33
C ASN A 209 -11.97 10.41 -27.61
N TYR A 210 -13.11 10.32 -28.30
CA TYR A 210 -13.37 11.04 -29.56
C TYR A 210 -13.24 12.57 -29.44
N LYS A 211 -13.30 13.12 -28.22
CA LYS A 211 -13.19 14.56 -27.95
C LYS A 211 -11.76 15.09 -27.83
N SER A 212 -10.74 14.24 -27.81
CA SER A 212 -9.35 14.66 -27.65
C SER A 212 -8.44 13.67 -28.37
N PHE A 213 -7.84 14.09 -29.48
CA PHE A 213 -7.06 13.24 -30.39
C PHE A 213 -5.81 12.57 -29.75
N ASP A 214 -5.41 12.95 -28.52
CA ASP A 214 -4.13 12.53 -27.91
C ASP A 214 -4.19 11.67 -26.63
N GLN A 215 -5.36 11.19 -26.19
CA GLN A 215 -5.47 10.59 -24.84
C GLN A 215 -5.28 9.07 -24.75
N CYS A 216 -4.31 8.48 -25.45
CA CYS A 216 -3.94 7.12 -25.08
C CYS A 216 -3.23 7.13 -23.72
N ASP A 217 -3.54 6.19 -22.84
CA ASP A 217 -2.74 5.98 -21.64
C ASP A 217 -1.31 5.57 -22.04
N GLU A 218 -0.32 6.35 -21.63
CA GLU A 218 1.12 6.15 -21.91
C GLU A 218 1.87 5.56 -20.73
N ARG A 219 1.20 5.36 -19.60
CA ARG A 219 1.82 4.81 -18.41
C ARG A 219 2.28 3.38 -18.69
N ILE A 220 3.52 3.13 -18.27
CA ILE A 220 4.05 1.77 -18.15
C ILE A 220 3.68 1.34 -16.73
N ILE A 221 2.72 0.42 -16.64
CA ILE A 221 2.30 -0.16 -15.36
C ILE A 221 2.92 -1.56 -15.30
N THR A 222 3.71 -1.78 -14.25
CA THR A 222 4.21 -3.09 -13.87
C THR A 222 3.24 -3.71 -12.88
N ILE A 223 2.69 -4.87 -13.24
CA ILE A 223 1.92 -5.70 -12.31
C ILE A 223 2.78 -6.88 -11.91
N ASN A 224 3.02 -7.04 -10.61
CA ASN A 224 3.73 -8.19 -10.08
C ASN A 224 2.74 -9.23 -9.56
N PHE A 225 2.90 -10.47 -10.03
CA PHE A 225 2.21 -11.65 -9.55
C PHE A 225 3.20 -12.55 -8.81
N GLU A 226 2.71 -13.23 -7.78
CA GLU A 226 3.48 -14.23 -7.06
C GLU A 226 3.16 -15.63 -7.64
N TYR A 227 4.17 -16.50 -7.76
CA TYR A 227 3.99 -17.86 -8.28
C TYR A 227 4.78 -18.90 -7.48
N THR A 228 4.31 -20.15 -7.54
CA THR A 228 4.99 -21.34 -6.99
C THR A 228 5.61 -22.16 -8.12
N GLU A 229 6.50 -23.10 -7.80
CA GLU A 229 7.30 -23.87 -8.78
C GLU A 229 6.50 -24.59 -9.87
N ASN A 230 5.20 -24.84 -9.63
CA ASN A 230 4.35 -25.57 -10.56
C ASN A 230 3.80 -24.71 -11.71
N LEU A 231 3.97 -23.38 -11.67
CA LEU A 231 3.45 -22.45 -12.67
C LEU A 231 4.60 -21.83 -13.46
N SER A 232 4.70 -22.16 -14.75
CA SER A 232 5.65 -21.49 -15.66
C SER A 232 5.24 -20.02 -15.86
N PRO A 233 6.06 -19.05 -15.44
CA PRO A 233 5.78 -17.62 -15.64
C PRO A 233 5.56 -17.26 -17.11
N LEU A 234 6.33 -17.88 -18.00
CA LEU A 234 6.24 -17.66 -19.44
C LEU A 234 4.92 -18.19 -20.01
N TRP A 235 4.46 -19.36 -19.55
CA TRP A 235 3.18 -19.90 -19.98
C TRP A 235 2.01 -19.03 -19.51
N ASN A 236 2.02 -18.61 -18.24
CA ASN A 236 1.01 -17.69 -17.72
C ASN A 236 1.00 -16.37 -18.49
N PHE A 237 2.17 -15.79 -18.75
CA PHE A 237 2.30 -14.58 -19.53
C PHE A 237 1.72 -14.74 -20.93
N ASN A 238 2.08 -15.81 -21.62
CA ASN A 238 1.54 -16.11 -22.94
C ASN A 238 0.01 -16.24 -22.90
N LEU A 239 -0.55 -16.85 -21.87
CA LEU A 239 -2.00 -16.98 -21.68
C LEU A 239 -2.66 -15.61 -21.47
N LEU A 240 -2.06 -14.74 -20.65
CA LEU A 240 -2.53 -13.37 -20.43
C LEU A 240 -2.53 -12.53 -21.71
N PHE A 241 -1.63 -12.82 -22.67
CA PHE A 241 -1.50 -12.09 -23.93
C PHE A 241 -1.92 -12.89 -25.18
N PHE A 242 -2.48 -14.08 -25.02
CA PHE A 242 -2.83 -14.99 -26.12
C PHE A 242 -3.89 -14.39 -27.05
N GLY A 243 -3.65 -14.49 -28.36
CA GLY A 243 -4.55 -13.94 -29.39
C GLY A 243 -4.44 -12.42 -29.59
N TRP A 244 -3.47 -11.76 -28.96
CA TRP A 244 -3.22 -10.33 -29.17
C TRP A 244 -1.93 -10.11 -29.96
N ILE A 245 -1.90 -9.07 -30.80
CA ILE A 245 -0.74 -8.66 -31.61
C ILE A 245 0.31 -7.93 -30.75
N TYR A 246 0.58 -8.44 -29.54
CA TYR A 246 1.65 -7.91 -28.70
C TYR A 246 2.95 -8.63 -29.02
N HIS A 247 4.02 -7.88 -29.27
CA HIS A 247 5.36 -8.43 -29.19
C HIS A 247 5.74 -8.59 -27.73
N HIS A 248 6.42 -9.67 -27.38
CA HIS A 248 6.79 -9.92 -26.00
C HIS A 248 8.26 -10.22 -25.85
N ASN A 249 8.81 -9.80 -24.71
CA ASN A 249 10.15 -10.13 -24.27
C ASN A 249 10.10 -10.40 -22.76
N CYS A 250 10.77 -11.45 -22.30
CA CYS A 250 10.91 -11.77 -20.90
C CYS A 250 12.38 -11.70 -20.50
N ILE A 251 12.67 -10.95 -19.45
CA ILE A 251 14.00 -10.78 -18.89
C ILE A 251 14.00 -11.50 -17.54
N LEU A 252 14.89 -12.49 -17.40
CA LEU A 252 15.24 -13.04 -16.10
C LEU A 252 16.15 -12.03 -15.41
N SER A 253 15.64 -11.40 -14.36
CA SER A 253 16.42 -10.39 -13.63
C SER A 253 17.28 -11.01 -12.53
N ASN A 254 16.76 -12.05 -11.87
CA ASN A 254 17.43 -12.88 -10.87
C ASN A 254 16.69 -14.24 -10.74
N TYR A 255 17.23 -15.16 -9.95
CA TYR A 255 16.67 -16.52 -9.79
C TYR A 255 15.20 -16.56 -9.33
N ASN A 256 14.72 -15.50 -8.70
CA ASN A 256 13.37 -15.45 -8.10
C ASN A 256 12.45 -14.42 -8.76
N TYR A 257 12.86 -13.76 -9.84
CA TYR A 257 12.07 -12.72 -10.50
C TYR A 257 12.24 -12.70 -12.02
N ILE A 258 11.14 -12.98 -12.72
CA ILE A 258 11.03 -12.89 -14.18
C ILE A 258 10.15 -11.70 -14.51
N GLN A 259 10.62 -10.79 -15.36
CA GLN A 259 9.81 -9.68 -15.85
C GLN A 259 9.55 -9.83 -17.34
N CYS A 260 8.29 -9.98 -17.71
CA CYS A 260 7.84 -10.03 -19.08
C CYS A 260 7.20 -8.69 -19.48
N THR A 261 7.51 -8.22 -20.69
CA THR A 261 6.97 -6.97 -21.24
C THR A 261 6.19 -7.28 -22.51
N ALA A 262 4.93 -6.84 -22.55
CA ALA A 262 4.10 -6.87 -23.74
C ALA A 262 4.11 -5.49 -24.40
N LEU A 263 4.44 -5.43 -25.69
CA LEU A 263 4.50 -4.24 -26.52
C LEU A 263 3.44 -4.26 -27.62
N LYS A 264 2.65 -3.20 -27.77
CA LYS A 264 1.71 -3.06 -28.90
C LYS A 264 1.70 -1.63 -29.42
N LYS A 265 1.88 -1.48 -30.74
CA LYS A 265 1.77 -0.19 -31.40
C LYS A 265 0.30 0.22 -31.50
N CYS A 266 -0.03 1.41 -31.00
CA CYS A 266 -1.37 1.97 -31.15
C CYS A 266 -1.55 2.48 -32.59
N LYS A 267 -2.58 2.00 -33.29
CA LYS A 267 -2.84 2.38 -34.70
C LYS A 267 -3.20 3.86 -34.88
N LYS A 268 -3.79 4.49 -33.86
CA LYS A 268 -4.31 5.86 -33.93
C LYS A 268 -3.26 6.91 -33.56
N CYS A 269 -2.51 6.72 -32.48
CA CYS A 269 -1.48 7.68 -32.07
C CYS A 269 -0.05 7.28 -32.48
N ASN A 270 0.12 6.13 -33.15
CA ASN A 270 1.42 5.59 -33.61
C ASN A 270 2.44 5.28 -32.48
N LYS A 271 2.10 5.51 -31.21
CA LYS A 271 2.96 5.25 -30.04
C LYS A 271 2.94 3.78 -29.63
N ILE A 272 4.08 3.28 -29.13
CA ILE A 272 4.20 1.93 -28.56
C ILE A 272 3.65 1.94 -27.13
N LYS A 273 2.71 1.04 -26.86
CA LYS A 273 2.13 0.79 -25.54
C LYS A 273 2.81 -0.40 -24.89
N LYS A 274 3.05 -0.29 -23.58
CA LYS A 274 3.82 -1.29 -22.82
C LYS A 274 3.04 -1.69 -21.58
N ILE A 275 2.90 -2.99 -21.35
CA ILE A 275 2.42 -3.56 -20.09
C ILE A 275 3.52 -4.48 -19.59
N GLN A 276 3.92 -4.30 -18.33
CA GLN A 276 4.93 -5.14 -17.70
C GLN A 276 4.26 -6.06 -16.69
N VAL A 277 4.65 -7.32 -16.73
CA VAL A 277 4.22 -8.33 -15.77
C VAL A 277 5.46 -8.92 -15.13
N GLY A 278 5.60 -8.70 -13.84
CA GLY A 278 6.61 -9.34 -13.02
C GLY A 278 6.07 -10.62 -12.40
N TYR A 279 6.90 -11.64 -12.32
CA TYR A 279 6.61 -12.90 -11.67
C TYR A 279 7.64 -13.11 -10.59
N ARG A 280 7.20 -13.05 -9.33
CA ARG A 280 8.06 -13.28 -8.17
C ARG A 280 7.84 -14.69 -7.64
N LYS A 281 8.91 -15.49 -7.60
CA LYS A 281 8.90 -16.79 -6.95
C LYS A 281 8.76 -16.56 -5.45
N ILE A 282 7.78 -17.22 -4.84
CA ILE A 282 7.60 -17.21 -3.39
C ILE A 282 7.72 -18.62 -2.83
N GLU A 283 8.36 -18.71 -1.67
CA GLU A 283 8.19 -19.87 -0.79
C GLU A 283 6.78 -19.79 -0.19
N LYS A 284 6.09 -20.93 0.01
CA LYS A 284 4.71 -20.95 0.50
C LYS A 284 4.57 -20.04 1.72
N SER A 285 3.66 -19.05 1.64
CA SER A 285 3.38 -18.12 2.74
C SER A 285 2.99 -18.89 4.01
N THR A 286 3.67 -18.60 5.12
CA THR A 286 3.42 -19.19 6.44
C THR A 286 2.41 -18.40 7.27
N SER A 287 1.72 -17.42 6.69
CA SER A 287 0.66 -16.66 7.38
C SER A 287 -0.57 -17.57 7.60
N ILE A 288 -0.55 -18.34 8.68
CA ILE A 288 -1.61 -19.28 9.03
C ILE A 288 -2.79 -18.51 9.65
N CYS A 289 -3.96 -18.67 9.05
CA CYS A 289 -5.23 -18.25 9.63
C CYS A 289 -5.61 -19.16 10.80
N ASN A 290 -4.94 -19.03 11.94
CA ASN A 290 -5.36 -19.72 13.16
C ASN A 290 -6.54 -18.95 13.78
N GLY A 291 -7.74 -19.25 13.29
CA GLY A 291 -8.97 -19.13 14.07
C GLY A 291 -9.39 -20.52 14.49
N ASN A 292 -9.56 -20.76 15.78
CA ASN A 292 -10.22 -21.98 16.24
C ASN A 292 -11.62 -22.00 15.60
N PHE A 293 -11.89 -23.03 14.80
CA PHE A 293 -13.26 -23.41 14.42
C PHE A 293 -13.98 -24.02 15.62
#